data_AF-A0A2J5N884-F1
#
_entry.id   AF-A0A2J5N884-F1
#
_cell.length_a   1.000
_cell.length_b   1.000
_cell.length_c   1.000
_cell.angle_alpha   90.00
_cell.angle_beta   90.00
_cell.angle_gamma   90.00
#
_symmetry.space_group_name_H-M   'P 1'
#
loop_
_entity.id
_entity.type
_entity.pdbx_description
1 polymer ?
#
loop_
_entity_poly.entity_id
_entity_poly.type
_entity_poly.pdbx_seq_one_letter_code
_entity_poly.pdbx_strand_id
1 'polypeptide(L)'
;GLGIACWSGILFFLLTRFGLREVVTRSVPQSIKLGLTASIGLFVAVLGFRNAGLVLANAKTNALMLGDFLSPGALVALCGLFLAIALQARKIPGSILWAILFATLVGIPMGVTRLPGSFIDMPHSLTPVLGQIDMLGALNIAFLPFLFV
;
A
#
# COMPACT_ATOMS: atom_id res chain seq x y z
N GLY A 1 -4.80 -15.05 -9.21
CA GLY A 1 -4.08 -14.09 -8.36
C GLY A 1 -2.61 -14.48 -8.23
N LEU A 2 -2.31 -15.46 -7.37
CA LEU A 2 -0.93 -15.91 -7.11
C LEU A 2 -0.18 -16.36 -8.38
N GLY A 3 -0.82 -17.17 -9.24
CA GLY A 3 -0.22 -17.64 -10.50
C GLY A 3 0.12 -16.50 -11.48
N ILE A 4 -0.71 -15.46 -11.54
CA ILE A 4 -0.47 -14.27 -12.37
C ILE A 4 0.73 -13.48 -11.83
N ALA A 5 0.85 -13.32 -10.51
CA ALA A 5 1.99 -12.63 -9.89
C ALA A 5 3.31 -13.39 -10.07
N CYS A 6 3.28 -14.73 -9.97
CA CYS A 6 4.46 -15.56 -10.28
C CYS A 6 4.86 -15.43 -11.74
N TRP A 7 3.91 -15.51 -12.67
CA TRP A 7 4.18 -15.43 -14.11
C TRP A 7 4.61 -14.03 -14.55
N SER A 8 4.02 -12.96 -14.01
CA SER A 8 4.47 -11.58 -14.28
C SER A 8 5.88 -11.34 -13.77
N GLY A 9 6.25 -11.88 -12.59
CA GLY A 9 7.62 -11.82 -12.08
C GLY A 9 8.63 -12.53 -12.98
N ILE A 10 8.31 -13.75 -13.44
CA ILE A 10 9.15 -14.52 -14.37
C ILE A 10 9.27 -13.79 -15.71
N LEU A 11 8.16 -13.30 -16.25
CA LEU A 11 8.11 -12.57 -17.51
C LEU A 11 8.90 -11.25 -17.44
N PHE A 12 8.76 -10.50 -16.35
CA PHE A 12 9.51 -9.26 -16.12
C PHE A 12 11.02 -9.52 -16.00
N PHE A 13 11.42 -10.61 -15.36
CA PHE A 13 12.82 -11.04 -15.29
C PHE A 13 13.37 -11.39 -16.68
N LEU A 14 12.63 -12.17 -17.48
CA LEU A 14 12.99 -12.49 -18.87
C LEU A 14 13.11 -11.22 -19.72
N LEU A 15 12.09 -10.34 -19.70
CA LEU A 15 12.09 -9.08 -20.46
C LEU A 15 13.26 -8.16 -20.09
N THR A 16 13.64 -8.13 -18.81
CA THR A 16 14.82 -7.40 -18.32
C THR A 16 16.10 -7.99 -18.90
N ARG A 17 16.21 -9.33 -18.95
CA ARG A 17 17.37 -10.03 -19.52
C ARG A 17 17.54 -9.81 -21.02
N PHE A 18 16.43 -9.65 -21.76
CA PHE A 18 16.42 -9.40 -23.21
C PHE A 18 16.48 -7.90 -23.58
N GLY A 19 16.57 -6.98 -22.61
CA GLY A 19 16.70 -5.54 -22.89
C GLY A 19 15.42 -4.85 -23.36
N LEU A 20 14.29 -5.56 -23.41
CA LEU A 20 12.99 -4.99 -23.83
C LEU A 20 12.46 -3.92 -22.86
N ARG A 21 12.92 -3.91 -21.61
CA ARG A 21 12.54 -2.90 -20.59
C ARG A 21 12.76 -1.46 -21.05
N GLU A 22 13.81 -1.23 -21.84
CA GLU A 22 14.22 0.12 -22.24
C GLU A 22 13.37 0.63 -23.40
N VAL A 23 12.99 -0.27 -24.32
CA VAL A 23 12.05 0.00 -25.42
C VAL A 23 10.68 0.36 -24.86
N VAL A 24 10.20 -0.37 -23.86
CA VAL A 24 8.90 -0.09 -23.19
C VAL A 24 8.96 1.26 -22.47
N THR A 25 10.01 1.52 -21.69
CA THR A 25 10.15 2.77 -20.91
C THR A 25 10.28 4.01 -21.80
N ARG A 26 10.91 3.87 -22.99
CA ARG A 26 11.04 4.93 -23.99
C ARG A 26 9.74 5.17 -24.77
N SER A 27 8.92 4.14 -24.95
CA SER A 27 7.62 4.24 -25.64
C SER A 27 6.57 4.98 -24.80
N VAL A 28 6.71 4.99 -23.46
CA VAL A 28 5.78 5.72 -22.58
C VAL A 28 6.20 7.19 -22.45
N PRO A 29 5.36 8.15 -22.88
CA PRO A 29 5.65 9.58 -22.76
C PRO A 29 5.77 10.01 -21.29
N GLN A 30 6.60 11.02 -21.02
CA GLN A 30 6.85 11.53 -19.67
C GLN A 30 5.56 11.95 -18.95
N SER A 31 4.59 12.52 -19.67
CA SER A 31 3.30 12.93 -19.12
C SER A 31 2.51 11.77 -18.51
N ILE A 32 2.55 10.57 -19.12
CA ILE A 32 1.88 9.38 -18.58
C ILE A 32 2.62 8.86 -17.35
N LYS A 33 3.96 8.89 -17.35
CA LYS A 33 4.77 8.48 -16.19
C LYS A 33 4.49 9.35 -14.97
N LEU A 34 4.45 10.67 -15.14
CA LEU A 34 4.11 11.62 -14.08
C LEU A 34 2.67 11.40 -13.59
N GLY A 35 1.70 11.23 -14.50
CA GLY A 35 0.31 10.94 -14.15
C GLY A 35 0.14 9.66 -13.33
N LEU A 36 0.85 8.59 -13.69
CA LEU A 36 0.82 7.32 -12.95
C LEU A 36 1.38 7.49 -11.53
N THR A 37 2.53 8.16 -11.38
CA THR A 37 3.14 8.40 -10.06
C THR A 37 2.26 9.26 -9.15
N ALA A 38 1.64 10.32 -9.70
CA ALA A 38 0.71 11.18 -8.97
C ALA A 38 -0.54 10.40 -8.52
N SER A 39 -1.08 9.55 -9.40
CA SER A 39 -2.28 8.75 -9.11
C SER A 39 -2.03 7.72 -8.01
N ILE A 40 -0.89 7.00 -8.07
CA ILE A 40 -0.52 6.01 -7.04
C ILE A 40 -0.32 6.72 -5.69
N GLY A 41 0.36 7.86 -5.67
CA GLY A 41 0.57 8.65 -4.46
C GLY A 41 -0.74 9.12 -3.82
N LEU A 42 -1.65 9.67 -4.63
CA LEU A 42 -2.96 10.11 -4.16
C LEU A 42 -3.81 8.93 -3.66
N PHE A 43 -3.78 7.80 -4.36
CA PHE A 43 -4.50 6.59 -3.96
C PHE A 43 -4.04 6.05 -2.61
N VAL A 44 -2.72 5.95 -2.40
CA VAL A 44 -2.14 5.52 -1.12
C VAL A 44 -2.47 6.50 0.00
N ALA A 45 -2.47 7.81 -0.27
CA ALA A 45 -2.87 8.83 0.71
C ALA A 45 -4.34 8.67 1.14
N VAL A 46 -5.26 8.47 0.20
CA VAL A 46 -6.68 8.24 0.48
C VAL A 46 -6.89 6.96 1.30
N LEU A 47 -6.19 5.88 0.96
CA LEU A 47 -6.21 4.65 1.75
C LEU A 47 -5.73 4.88 3.19
N GLY A 48 -4.68 5.67 3.38
CA GLY A 48 -4.18 6.06 4.70
C GLY A 48 -5.23 6.82 5.51
N PHE A 49 -5.88 7.82 4.91
CA PHE A 49 -6.95 8.59 5.57
C PHE A 49 -8.17 7.74 5.91
N ARG A 50 -8.52 6.76 5.07
CA ARG A 50 -9.61 5.82 5.35
C ARG A 50 -9.27 4.88 6.49
N ASN A 51 -8.06 4.32 6.52
CA ASN A 51 -7.61 3.44 7.60
C ASN A 51 -7.48 4.18 8.94
N ALA A 52 -7.16 5.47 8.91
CA ALA A 52 -7.11 6.34 10.08
C ALA A 52 -8.49 6.75 10.62
N GLY A 53 -9.58 6.48 9.89
CA GLY A 53 -10.92 6.94 10.25
C GLY A 53 -11.18 8.43 9.99
N LEU A 54 -10.28 9.12 9.29
CA LEU A 54 -10.44 10.54 8.89
C LEU A 54 -11.43 10.69 7.73
N VAL A 55 -11.55 9.67 6.88
CA VAL A 55 -12.48 9.64 5.74
C VAL A 55 -13.28 8.34 5.76
N LEU A 56 -14.60 8.47 5.81
CA LEU A 56 -15.54 7.35 5.75
C LEU A 56 -16.13 7.26 4.35
N ALA A 57 -16.14 6.05 3.79
CA ALA A 57 -16.88 5.77 2.57
C ALA A 57 -18.33 5.45 2.96
N ASN A 58 -19.26 6.36 2.73
CA ASN A 58 -20.67 6.10 2.97
C ASN A 58 -21.25 5.31 1.79
N ALA A 59 -21.59 4.04 2.03
CA ALA A 59 -22.13 3.12 1.03
C ALA A 59 -23.45 3.61 0.40
N LYS A 60 -24.18 4.53 1.05
CA LYS A 60 -25.44 5.08 0.50
C LYS A 60 -25.26 6.20 -0.51
N THR A 61 -24.11 6.88 -0.55
CA THR A 61 -23.93 8.10 -1.36
C THR A 61 -22.75 8.03 -2.30
N ASN A 62 -21.96 6.94 -2.28
CA ASN A 62 -20.72 6.80 -3.07
C ASN A 62 -19.79 8.04 -2.94
N ALA A 63 -19.86 8.70 -1.79
CA ALA A 63 -19.15 9.94 -1.52
C ALA A 63 -18.24 9.75 -0.30
N LEU A 64 -17.10 10.45 -0.34
CA LEU A 64 -16.19 10.56 0.79
C LEU A 64 -16.85 11.48 1.81
N MET A 65 -17.19 10.95 2.99
CA MET A 65 -17.64 11.74 4.12
C MET A 65 -16.48 11.97 5.08
N LEU A 66 -16.42 13.16 5.68
CA LEU A 66 -15.49 13.42 6.77
C LEU A 66 -15.88 12.50 7.93
N GLY A 67 -14.90 11.74 8.44
CA GLY A 67 -15.06 10.89 9.61
C GLY A 67 -15.13 11.70 10.90
N ASP A 68 -15.27 11.01 12.02
CA ASP A 68 -15.21 11.65 13.32
C ASP A 68 -13.76 11.97 13.70
N PHE A 69 -13.42 13.27 13.66
CA PHE A 69 -12.10 13.77 14.03
C PHE A 69 -11.78 13.62 15.52
N LEU A 70 -12.78 13.42 16.38
CA LEU A 70 -12.59 13.16 17.80
C LEU A 70 -12.36 11.67 18.09
N SER A 71 -12.47 10.80 17.08
CA SER A 71 -12.15 9.39 17.27
C SER A 71 -10.66 9.22 17.62
N PRO A 72 -10.31 8.32 18.55
CA PRO A 72 -8.92 8.11 18.96
C PRO A 72 -7.98 7.79 17.78
N GLY A 73 -8.47 7.08 16.76
CA GLY A 73 -7.69 6.75 15.56
C GLY A 73 -7.37 7.96 14.68
N ALA A 74 -8.34 8.86 14.47
CA ALA A 74 -8.15 10.08 13.69
C ALA A 74 -7.14 11.03 14.36
N LEU A 75 -7.21 11.14 15.68
CA LEU A 75 -6.31 11.97 16.48
C LEU A 75 -4.86 11.47 16.44
N VAL A 76 -4.65 10.15 16.58
CA VAL A 76 -3.32 9.53 16.47
C VAL A 76 -2.74 9.75 15.07
N ALA A 77 -3.56 9.59 14.02
CA ALA A 77 -3.13 9.79 12.65
C ALA A 77 -2.75 11.25 12.36
N LEU A 78 -3.53 12.22 12.84
CA LEU A 78 -3.22 13.65 12.70
C LEU A 78 -1.94 14.02 13.45
N CYS A 79 -1.78 13.57 14.69
CA CYS A 79 -0.57 13.79 15.48
C CYS A 79 0.67 13.14 14.81
N GLY A 80 0.55 11.91 14.33
CA GLY A 80 1.62 11.20 13.62
C GLY A 80 2.00 11.89 12.31
N LEU A 81 1.02 12.35 11.54
CA LEU A 81 1.24 13.09 10.29
C LEU A 81 1.94 14.44 10.57
N PHE A 82 1.47 15.19 11.56
CA PHE A 82 2.08 16.46 11.95
C PHE A 82 3.54 16.26 12.40
N LEU A 83 3.79 15.23 13.21
CA LEU A 83 5.13 14.90 13.67
C LEU A 83 6.04 14.48 12.51
N ALA A 84 5.55 13.67 11.57
CA ALA A 84 6.28 13.28 10.37
C ALA A 84 6.70 14.50 9.55
N ILE A 85 5.79 15.46 9.32
CA ILE A 85 6.08 16.71 8.59
C ILE A 85 7.09 17.56 9.36
N ALA A 86 6.95 17.69 10.69
CA ALA A 86 7.88 18.46 11.51
C ALA A 86 9.29 17.87 11.52
N LEU A 87 9.44 16.55 11.67
CA LEU A 87 10.72 15.84 11.60
C LEU A 87 11.33 15.92 10.20
N GLN A 88 10.50 15.82 9.16
CA GLN A 88 10.93 15.96 7.76
C GLN A 88 11.45 17.37 7.47
N ALA A 89 10.76 18.40 7.97
CA ALA A 89 11.19 19.80 7.85
C ALA A 89 12.54 20.04 8.56
N ARG A 90 12.80 19.34 9.66
CA ARG A 90 14.09 19.35 10.36
C ARG A 90 15.18 18.48 9.72
N LYS A 91 14.91 17.86 8.56
CA LYS A 91 15.84 17.01 7.80
C LYS A 91 16.49 15.90 8.64
N ILE A 92 15.78 15.35 9.62
CA ILE A 92 16.28 14.26 10.44
C ILE A 92 16.18 12.95 9.64
N PRO A 93 17.27 12.16 9.50
CA PRO A 93 17.20 10.88 8.81
C PRO A 93 16.27 9.92 9.57
N GLY A 94 15.30 9.34 8.86
CA GLY A 94 14.30 8.45 9.48
C GLY A 94 13.10 9.17 10.11
N SER A 95 12.80 10.41 9.69
CA SER A 95 11.59 11.17 10.08
C SER A 95 10.31 10.34 10.11
N ILE A 96 10.06 9.55 9.06
CA ILE A 96 8.90 8.68 8.92
C ILE A 96 8.94 7.54 9.95
N LEU A 97 10.10 6.94 10.20
CA LEU A 97 10.26 5.86 11.19
C LEU A 97 9.97 6.37 12.60
N TRP A 98 10.50 7.53 12.96
CA TRP A 98 10.22 8.18 14.24
C TRP A 98 8.75 8.53 14.41
N ALA A 99 8.10 9.00 13.35
CA ALA A 99 6.66 9.28 13.37
C ALA A 99 5.82 8.02 13.59
N ILE A 100 6.16 6.90 12.94
CA ILE A 100 5.49 5.61 13.15
C ILE A 100 5.68 5.12 14.59
N LEU A 101 6.91 5.21 15.12
CA LEU A 101 7.20 4.78 16.49
C LEU A 101 6.41 5.60 17.51
N PHE A 102 6.39 6.92 17.35
CA PHE A 102 5.60 7.81 18.19
C PHE A 102 4.09 7.56 18.05
N ALA A 103 3.57 7.42 16.82
CA ALA A 103 2.15 7.12 16.59
C ALA A 103 1.74 5.79 17.22
N THR A 104 2.63 4.80 17.23
CA THR A 104 2.41 3.51 17.90
C THR A 104 2.40 3.68 19.42
N LEU A 105 3.35 4.44 19.97
CA LEU A 105 3.47 4.69 21.40
C LEU A 105 2.27 5.49 21.97
N VAL A 106 1.73 6.42 21.19
CA VAL A 106 0.49 7.18 21.51
C VAL A 106 -0.77 6.37 21.21
N GLY A 107 -0.73 5.47 20.24
CA GLY A 107 -1.86 4.59 19.88
C GLY A 107 -2.18 3.52 20.92
N ILE A 108 -1.17 3.05 21.67
CA ILE A 108 -1.33 2.09 22.79
C ILE A 108 -2.23 2.64 23.91
N PRO A 109 -1.94 3.81 24.52
CA PRO A 109 -2.80 4.37 25.58
C PRO A 109 -4.17 4.83 25.05
N MET A 110 -4.29 5.20 23.77
CA MET A 110 -5.56 5.56 23.14
C MET A 110 -6.41 4.34 22.73
N GLY A 111 -5.94 3.10 22.97
CA GLY A 111 -6.69 1.87 22.72
C GLY A 111 -6.91 1.54 21.24
N VAL A 112 -6.26 2.29 20.33
CA VAL A 112 -6.31 2.10 18.87
C VAL A 112 -5.39 0.95 18.46
N THR A 113 -4.28 0.77 19.17
CA THR A 113 -3.32 -0.31 18.96
C THR A 113 -3.49 -1.34 20.08
N ARG A 114 -4.14 -2.47 19.77
CA ARG A 114 -4.16 -3.61 20.69
C ARG A 114 -2.80 -4.27 20.65
N LEU A 115 -2.10 -4.27 21.79
CA LEU A 115 -0.91 -5.09 21.96
C LEU A 115 -1.33 -6.55 21.77
N PRO A 116 -0.74 -7.31 20.82
CA PRO A 116 -0.99 -8.74 20.75
C PRO A 116 -0.58 -9.35 22.09
N GLY A 117 -1.45 -10.22 22.64
CA GLY A 117 -1.21 -10.87 23.94
C GLY A 117 -0.01 -11.81 23.95
N SER A 118 0.66 -12.00 22.81
CA SER A 118 1.86 -12.82 22.64
C SER A 118 2.89 -12.03 21.83
N PHE A 119 4.14 -11.97 22.32
CA PHE A 119 5.27 -11.35 21.60
C PHE A 119 5.65 -12.11 20.32
N ILE A 120 5.14 -13.33 20.16
CA ILE A 120 5.30 -14.19 18.99
C ILE A 120 3.91 -14.77 18.70
N ASP A 121 3.21 -14.16 17.76
CA ASP A 121 2.13 -14.84 17.05
C ASP A 121 2.76 -15.66 15.92
N MET A 122 2.43 -16.96 15.90
CA MET A 122 2.82 -17.82 14.78
C MET A 122 2.15 -17.28 13.51
N PRO A 123 2.90 -17.03 12.42
CA PRO A 123 2.32 -16.51 11.19
C PRO A 123 1.19 -17.44 10.73
N HIS A 124 0.08 -16.85 10.31
CA HIS A 124 -1.04 -17.58 9.75
C HIS A 124 -0.53 -18.58 8.71
N SER A 125 -1.00 -19.83 8.83
CA SER A 125 -0.54 -20.98 8.05
C SER A 125 -0.39 -20.64 6.57
N LEU A 126 0.81 -20.88 6.01
CA LEU A 126 1.11 -20.71 4.57
C LEU A 126 0.42 -21.77 3.69
N THR A 127 -0.28 -22.73 4.30
CA THR A 127 -0.96 -23.87 3.64
C THR A 127 -2.02 -23.50 2.59
N PRO A 128 -2.79 -22.40 2.68
CA PRO A 128 -3.73 -22.03 1.62
C PRO A 128 -3.05 -21.30 0.45
N VAL A 129 -1.77 -20.91 0.60
CA VAL A 129 -1.00 -20.17 -0.42
C VAL A 129 0.03 -21.08 -1.11
N LEU A 130 0.61 -22.03 -0.37
CA LEU A 130 1.48 -23.06 -0.93
C LEU A 130 0.65 -24.07 -1.75
N GLY A 131 0.78 -24.04 -3.07
CA GLY A 131 0.26 -25.09 -3.96
C GLY A 131 -1.00 -24.75 -4.76
N GLN A 132 -1.64 -23.59 -4.55
CA GLN A 132 -2.70 -23.08 -5.45
C GLN A 132 -2.14 -22.21 -6.60
N ILE A 133 -1.02 -22.63 -7.18
CA ILE A 133 -0.48 -21.97 -8.37
C ILE A 133 -1.19 -22.58 -9.58
N ASP A 134 -2.34 -22.01 -9.93
CA ASP A 134 -3.00 -22.32 -11.19
C ASP A 134 -2.20 -21.72 -12.36
N MET A 135 -1.15 -22.45 -12.76
CA MET A 135 -0.22 -22.10 -13.85
C MET A 135 -0.96 -22.05 -15.21
N LEU A 136 -1.93 -22.95 -15.42
CA LEU A 136 -2.66 -23.07 -16.69
C LEU A 136 -3.77 -22.02 -16.80
N GLY A 137 -4.48 -21.70 -15.71
CA GLY A 137 -5.50 -20.64 -15.69
C GLY A 137 -4.92 -19.23 -15.88
N ALA A 138 -3.68 -19.00 -15.45
CA ALA A 138 -2.98 -17.73 -15.62
C ALA A 138 -2.58 -17.44 -17.08
N LEU A 139 -2.50 -18.47 -17.94
CA LEU A 139 -2.18 -18.35 -19.37
C LEU A 139 -3.44 -18.34 -20.26
N ASN A 140 -4.60 -18.02 -19.69
CA ASN A 140 -5.79 -17.76 -20.48
C ASN A 140 -5.70 -16.38 -21.13
N ILE A 141 -6.14 -16.25 -22.39
CA ILE A 141 -6.10 -15.01 -23.19
C ILE A 141 -6.78 -13.83 -22.49
N ALA A 142 -7.76 -14.11 -21.61
CA ALA A 142 -8.42 -13.10 -20.79
C ALA A 142 -7.50 -12.39 -19.76
N PHE A 143 -6.42 -13.04 -19.32
CA PHE A 143 -5.52 -12.51 -18.27
C PHE A 143 -4.19 -11.96 -18.80
N LEU A 144 -3.95 -12.11 -20.11
CA LEU A 144 -2.73 -11.68 -20.78
C LEU A 144 -2.43 -10.17 -20.60
N PRO A 145 -3.40 -9.25 -20.65
CA PRO A 145 -3.15 -7.83 -20.38
C PRO A 145 -2.63 -7.55 -18.96
N PHE A 146 -3.06 -8.35 -17.97
CA PHE A 146 -2.68 -8.17 -16.57
C PHE A 146 -1.27 -8.72 -16.26
N LEU A 147 -0.70 -9.54 -17.14
CA LEU A 147 0.68 -10.02 -17.02
C LEU A 147 1.73 -8.98 -17.39
N PHE A 148 1.36 -7.96 -18.18
CA PHE A 148 2.24 -6.90 -18.66
C PHE A 148 2.06 -5.55 -17.94
N VAL A 149 1.17 -5.50 -16.95
CA VAL A 149 0.98 -4.33 -16.05
C VAL A 149 2.00 -4.35 -14.92
#